data_AF-A0A8J4VZC5-F1
#
_entry.id   AF-A0A8J4VZC5-F1
#
_cell.length_a   1.000
_cell.length_b   1.000
_cell.length_c   1.000
_cell.angle_alpha   90.00
_cell.angle_beta   90.00
_cell.angle_gamma   90.00
#
_symmetry.space_group_name_H-M   'P 1'
#
loop_
_entity.id
_entity.type
_entity.pdbx_description
1 polymer ?
#
loop_
_entity_poly.entity_id
_entity_poly.type
_entity_poly.pdbx_seq_one_letter_code
_entity_poly.pdbx_strand_id
1 'polypeptide(L)'
;MDIGTSKPSPWGYEHFYIFQITKRLGSSTPLIVSTASGLIGRDALTNEFREVKPDGDEVGGYVEDIDTGIVFTLGYVPGLKVDAIPLLETAKEPQEAMTDKFVKDIKDYTASVSGCTSPVGIIIFGDPRVDMKPIIDVLDYAMPEETVIVGDERGHFLYRSGNETRNVSGRTKPDAIALTFARDKDKSSGIGDIQFHVALSNGVSAVGPIYKAASVRVDIPENTTWLTARREGDMRVLDGQRILDDIYDEMENHTDESPDLYIGVTKRRKYRIESDKTRLITSLALHGVIQGDEQYLYVNGVNIKTGDYFQFYHSDSNFALSSSSDAYVNLKSLKKEVFGGLIFACCGRGESFFGRCNVDSSPFLDSFPGVPLAGIFCCGEIGRGSSSLIGESNKEKSAHCCMHVFSTVYLAMSYTSACLEC
;
A
#
# COMPACT_ATOMS: atom_id res chain seq x y z
N MET A 1 -48.04 -2.64 -15.74
CA MET A 1 -47.52 -2.91 -14.40
C MET A 1 -46.50 -4.01 -14.56
N ASP A 2 -45.23 -3.62 -14.60
CA ASP A 2 -44.13 -4.40 -14.04
C ASP A 2 -43.04 -3.38 -13.78
N ILE A 3 -42.96 -2.93 -12.52
CA ILE A 3 -41.97 -1.98 -12.06
C ILE A 3 -40.78 -2.84 -11.67
N GLY A 4 -39.93 -3.14 -12.65
CA GLY A 4 -38.64 -3.77 -12.41
C GLY A 4 -37.77 -2.84 -11.59
N THR A 5 -37.61 -3.14 -10.31
CA THR A 5 -36.64 -2.51 -9.42
C THR A 5 -35.23 -2.85 -9.91
N SER A 6 -34.69 -2.05 -10.84
CA SER A 6 -33.24 -2.01 -11.04
C SER A 6 -32.63 -1.41 -9.78
N LYS A 7 -31.96 -2.23 -8.97
CA LYS A 7 -31.05 -1.70 -7.94
C LYS A 7 -30.10 -0.71 -8.63
N PRO A 8 -29.94 0.52 -8.13
CA PRO A 8 -28.91 1.42 -8.67
C PRO A 8 -27.54 0.76 -8.52
N SER A 9 -26.64 1.00 -9.48
CA SER A 9 -25.26 0.55 -9.36
C SER A 9 -24.65 1.07 -8.05
N PRO A 10 -23.71 0.34 -7.42
CA PRO A 10 -23.04 0.78 -6.18
C PRO A 10 -22.49 2.22 -6.29
N TRP A 11 -22.03 2.57 -7.50
CA TRP A 11 -21.46 3.86 -7.86
C TRP A 11 -22.45 5.04 -7.90
N GLY A 12 -23.76 4.79 -8.01
CA GLY A 12 -24.78 5.86 -8.08
C GLY A 12 -24.84 6.69 -6.80
N TYR A 13 -24.61 6.06 -5.65
CA TYR A 13 -24.61 6.74 -4.35
C TYR A 13 -23.29 7.47 -4.08
N GLU A 14 -22.15 6.92 -4.48
CA GLU A 14 -20.83 7.52 -4.24
C GLU A 14 -20.61 8.81 -5.04
N HIS A 15 -21.06 8.85 -6.30
CA HIS A 15 -21.06 10.09 -7.08
C HIS A 15 -21.92 11.18 -6.45
N PHE A 16 -23.05 10.80 -5.82
CA PHE A 16 -23.89 11.72 -5.07
C PHE A 16 -23.16 12.23 -3.80
N TYR A 17 -22.46 11.38 -3.08
CA TYR A 17 -21.67 11.79 -1.91
C TYR A 17 -20.54 12.75 -2.28
N ILE A 18 -19.77 12.45 -3.34
CA ILE A 18 -18.73 13.38 -3.84
C ILE A 18 -19.34 14.72 -4.20
N PHE A 19 -20.49 14.74 -4.89
CA PHE A 19 -21.18 15.98 -5.22
C PHE A 19 -21.59 16.78 -3.97
N GLN A 20 -22.15 16.14 -2.96
CA GLN A 20 -22.56 16.83 -1.73
C GLN A 20 -21.37 17.36 -0.93
N ILE A 21 -20.28 16.60 -0.86
CA ILE A 21 -19.06 17.00 -0.16
C ILE A 21 -18.39 18.16 -0.87
N THR A 22 -18.23 18.08 -2.19
CA THR A 22 -17.63 19.16 -2.99
C THR A 22 -18.47 20.43 -2.96
N LYS A 23 -19.80 20.33 -2.89
CA LYS A 23 -20.67 21.50 -2.68
C LYS A 23 -20.40 22.21 -1.36
N ARG A 24 -19.99 21.48 -0.31
CA ARG A 24 -19.66 22.05 1.01
C ARG A 24 -18.22 22.54 1.12
N LEU A 25 -17.27 21.79 0.54
CA LEU A 25 -15.84 22.05 0.68
C LEU A 25 -15.24 22.91 -0.45
N GLY A 26 -16.00 23.15 -1.52
CA GLY A 26 -15.53 23.83 -2.72
C GLY A 26 -15.05 22.86 -3.80
N SER A 27 -15.20 23.26 -5.06
CA SER A 27 -14.86 22.43 -6.23
C SER A 27 -13.36 22.21 -6.44
N SER A 28 -12.52 23.09 -5.88
CA SER A 28 -11.06 23.01 -5.95
C SER A 28 -10.44 22.12 -4.88
N THR A 29 -11.26 21.56 -3.98
CA THR A 29 -10.77 20.73 -2.88
C THR A 29 -10.53 19.31 -3.37
N PRO A 30 -9.28 18.80 -3.33
CA PRO A 30 -8.99 17.44 -3.71
C PRO A 30 -9.68 16.45 -2.77
N LEU A 31 -10.25 15.40 -3.34
CA LEU A 31 -11.00 14.39 -2.61
C LEU A 31 -10.71 13.02 -3.19
N ILE A 32 -10.47 12.04 -2.33
CA ILE A 32 -10.50 10.62 -2.69
C ILE A 32 -11.52 9.94 -1.79
N VAL A 33 -12.38 9.15 -2.41
CA VAL A 33 -13.35 8.28 -1.76
C VAL A 33 -12.94 6.87 -2.11
N SER A 34 -12.66 6.05 -1.11
CA SER A 34 -12.31 4.64 -1.31
C SER A 34 -13.28 3.75 -0.55
N THR A 35 -13.60 2.60 -1.14
CA THR A 35 -14.17 1.47 -0.40
C THR A 35 -13.06 0.80 0.39
N ALA A 36 -13.37 0.32 1.59
CA ALA A 36 -12.44 -0.43 2.41
C ALA A 36 -13.04 -1.77 2.86
N SER A 37 -12.18 -2.77 3.07
CA SER A 37 -12.54 -4.07 3.65
C SER A 37 -12.84 -3.99 5.16
N GLY A 38 -12.70 -2.81 5.75
CA GLY A 38 -13.00 -2.51 7.14
C GLY A 38 -12.49 -1.13 7.51
N LEU A 39 -12.99 -0.59 8.63
CA LEU A 39 -12.69 0.75 9.13
C LEU A 39 -11.97 0.68 10.47
N ILE A 40 -11.04 1.61 10.67
CA ILE A 40 -10.29 1.76 11.91
C ILE A 40 -10.46 3.21 12.36
N GLY A 41 -11.03 3.44 13.54
CA GLY A 41 -11.25 4.80 14.02
C GLY A 41 -12.12 4.89 15.27
N ARG A 42 -12.53 6.13 15.62
CA ARG A 42 -13.47 6.37 16.71
C ARG A 42 -14.91 6.34 16.21
N ASP A 43 -15.73 5.55 16.88
CA ASP A 43 -17.16 5.55 16.67
C ASP A 43 -17.77 6.90 17.10
N ALA A 44 -18.59 7.49 16.22
CA ALA A 44 -19.09 8.85 16.42
C ALA A 44 -20.12 8.98 17.56
N LEU A 45 -20.77 7.89 17.95
CA LEU A 45 -21.82 7.89 18.99
C LEU A 45 -21.26 7.59 20.37
N THR A 46 -20.36 6.61 20.44
CA THR A 46 -19.77 6.09 21.68
C THR A 46 -18.42 6.73 22.01
N ASN A 47 -17.76 7.35 21.02
CA ASN A 47 -16.40 7.87 21.12
C ASN A 47 -15.33 6.80 21.45
N GLU A 48 -15.71 5.52 21.38
CA GLU A 48 -14.82 4.39 21.54
C GLU A 48 -14.03 4.14 20.26
N PHE A 49 -12.77 3.76 20.41
CA PHE A 49 -11.95 3.36 19.28
C PHE A 49 -12.27 1.90 18.90
N ARG A 50 -12.45 1.63 17.62
CA ARG A 50 -12.78 0.30 17.11
C ARG A 50 -12.11 0.02 15.78
N GLU A 51 -11.68 -1.23 15.63
CA GLU A 51 -11.40 -1.89 14.37
C GLU A 51 -12.66 -2.68 13.97
N VAL A 52 -13.28 -2.33 12.84
CA VAL A 52 -14.54 -2.92 12.39
C VAL A 52 -14.36 -3.49 11.00
N LYS A 53 -14.69 -4.77 10.84
CA LYS A 53 -14.82 -5.44 9.54
C LYS A 53 -16.27 -5.87 9.35
N PRO A 54 -16.83 -5.77 8.13
CA PRO A 54 -18.12 -6.37 7.84
C PRO A 54 -18.06 -7.89 8.00
N ASP A 55 -19.14 -8.50 8.49
CA ASP A 55 -19.23 -9.94 8.71
C ASP A 55 -19.14 -10.68 7.36
N GLY A 56 -18.07 -11.46 7.15
CA GLY A 56 -17.78 -12.15 5.90
C GLY A 56 -16.33 -12.63 5.83
N ASP A 57 -16.01 -13.65 6.61
CA ASP A 57 -14.68 -14.26 6.77
C ASP A 57 -14.22 -15.08 5.54
N GLU A 58 -14.32 -14.55 4.32
CA GLU A 58 -13.66 -15.17 3.15
C GLU A 58 -12.52 -14.29 2.64
N VAL A 59 -11.32 -14.63 3.11
CA VAL A 59 -10.05 -14.19 2.51
C VAL A 59 -9.99 -14.78 1.10
N GLY A 60 -9.92 -13.93 0.07
CA GLY A 60 -9.57 -14.35 -1.29
C GLY A 60 -10.73 -14.60 -2.27
N GLY A 61 -11.99 -14.37 -1.88
CA GLY A 61 -13.11 -14.34 -2.83
C GLY A 61 -13.22 -13.00 -3.56
N TYR A 62 -13.59 -13.00 -4.85
CA TYR A 62 -14.11 -11.79 -5.51
C TYR A 62 -15.42 -11.41 -4.85
N VAL A 63 -15.33 -10.59 -3.81
CA VAL A 63 -16.50 -10.09 -3.10
C VAL A 63 -17.13 -8.98 -3.95
N GLU A 64 -18.10 -9.35 -4.79
CA GLU A 64 -18.91 -8.39 -5.56
C GLU A 64 -20.02 -7.71 -4.72
N ASP A 65 -20.26 -8.12 -3.48
CA ASP A 65 -21.32 -7.58 -2.62
C ASP A 65 -20.99 -7.73 -1.13
N ILE A 66 -20.36 -6.73 -0.51
CA ILE A 66 -20.35 -6.56 0.96
C ILE A 66 -20.63 -5.09 1.27
N ASP A 67 -21.31 -4.84 2.39
CA ASP A 67 -21.47 -3.53 3.03
C ASP A 67 -20.10 -2.85 3.24
N THR A 68 -19.65 -2.09 2.24
CA THR A 68 -18.34 -1.43 2.23
C THR A 68 -18.35 -0.19 3.11
N GLY A 69 -17.32 -0.05 3.96
CA GLY A 69 -17.04 1.20 4.65
C GLY A 69 -16.51 2.22 3.65
N ILE A 70 -17.11 3.41 3.62
CA ILE A 70 -16.61 4.53 2.79
C ILE A 70 -15.61 5.34 3.61
N VAL A 71 -14.39 5.49 3.09
CA VAL A 71 -13.38 6.40 3.65
C VAL A 71 -13.20 7.63 2.79
N PHE A 72 -13.17 8.78 3.46
CA PHE A 72 -12.94 10.09 2.85
C PHE A 72 -11.58 10.63 3.28
N THR A 73 -10.71 10.85 2.33
CA THR A 73 -9.43 11.54 2.57
C THR A 73 -9.51 12.97 2.05
N LEU A 74 -9.42 13.93 2.97
CA LEU A 74 -9.50 15.37 2.69
C LEU A 74 -8.13 16.04 2.87
N GLY A 75 -7.65 16.70 1.83
CA GLY A 75 -6.31 17.28 1.76
C GLY A 75 -6.14 18.69 2.31
N TYR A 76 -6.85 19.12 3.37
CA TYR A 76 -6.56 20.42 3.98
C TYR A 76 -5.59 20.27 5.16
N VAL A 77 -4.32 20.57 4.89
CA VAL A 77 -3.23 20.43 5.87
C VAL A 77 -2.41 21.73 5.87
N PRO A 78 -2.45 22.55 6.95
CA PRO A 78 -1.78 23.84 6.97
C PRO A 78 -0.29 23.77 6.62
N GLY A 79 0.18 24.65 5.74
CA GLY A 79 1.57 24.68 5.27
C GLY A 79 1.90 23.66 4.17
N LEU A 80 0.94 22.83 3.76
CA LEU A 80 1.04 21.95 2.60
C LEU A 80 -0.01 22.32 1.53
N LYS A 81 0.36 22.13 0.26
CA LYS A 81 -0.58 22.04 -0.85
C LYS A 81 -0.80 20.56 -1.16
N VAL A 82 -2.05 20.22 -1.45
CA VAL A 82 -2.46 18.85 -1.77
C VAL A 82 -3.21 18.83 -3.10
N ASP A 83 -2.98 17.80 -3.91
CA ASP A 83 -3.80 17.50 -5.09
C ASP A 83 -3.85 15.99 -5.36
N ALA A 84 -4.89 15.56 -6.05
CA ALA A 84 -5.09 14.18 -6.47
C ALA A 84 -4.62 14.02 -7.93
N ILE A 85 -3.59 13.21 -8.16
CA ILE A 85 -2.93 13.04 -9.45
C ILE A 85 -3.19 11.62 -9.94
N PRO A 86 -3.96 11.41 -11.03
CA PRO A 86 -4.29 10.08 -11.51
C PRO A 86 -3.20 9.48 -12.42
N LEU A 87 -2.97 8.18 -12.29
CA LEU A 87 -2.32 7.37 -13.32
C LEU A 87 -3.41 6.94 -14.31
N LEU A 88 -3.38 7.48 -15.52
CA LEU A 88 -4.39 7.22 -16.53
C LEU A 88 -3.92 6.16 -17.52
N GLU A 89 -4.72 5.10 -17.67
CA GLU A 89 -4.52 4.11 -18.71
C GLU A 89 -4.75 4.73 -20.09
N THR A 90 -3.85 4.43 -21.03
CA THR A 90 -4.05 4.74 -22.45
C THR A 90 -3.76 3.50 -23.29
N ALA A 91 -4.74 3.08 -24.09
CA ALA A 91 -4.65 1.86 -24.91
C ALA A 91 -3.53 1.87 -25.98
N LYS A 92 -2.77 2.97 -26.10
CA LYS A 92 -1.72 3.16 -27.11
C LYS A 92 -0.31 3.23 -26.53
N GLU A 93 -0.15 3.39 -25.21
CA GLU A 93 1.16 3.56 -24.59
C GLU A 93 1.54 2.35 -23.72
N PRO A 94 2.82 1.93 -23.73
CA PRO A 94 3.32 0.93 -22.79
C PRO A 94 3.16 1.39 -21.34
N GLN A 95 2.94 0.45 -20.41
CA GLN A 95 2.81 0.73 -18.98
C GLN A 95 4.00 1.53 -18.41
N GLU A 96 5.22 1.25 -18.90
CA GLU A 96 6.43 2.00 -18.52
C GLU A 96 6.30 3.49 -18.83
N ALA A 97 5.81 3.86 -20.02
CA ALA A 97 5.64 5.26 -20.43
C ALA A 97 4.54 5.96 -19.61
N MET A 98 3.46 5.25 -19.30
CA MET A 98 2.39 5.77 -18.45
C MET A 98 2.87 6.02 -17.01
N THR A 99 3.70 5.12 -16.49
CA THR A 99 4.29 5.25 -15.15
C THR A 99 5.30 6.40 -15.09
N ASP A 100 6.14 6.56 -16.11
CA ASP A 100 7.07 7.70 -16.21
C ASP A 100 6.32 9.04 -16.25
N LYS A 101 5.24 9.11 -17.03
CA LYS A 101 4.37 10.28 -17.08
C LYS A 101 3.72 10.56 -15.71
N PHE A 102 3.27 9.52 -15.01
CA PHE A 102 2.68 9.67 -13.69
C PHE A 102 3.66 10.23 -12.65
N VAL A 103 4.90 9.71 -12.64
CA VAL A 103 5.99 10.28 -11.83
C VAL A 103 6.24 11.75 -12.18
N LYS A 104 6.25 12.08 -13.47
CA LYS A 104 6.43 13.44 -13.95
C LYS A 104 5.31 14.37 -13.49
N ASP A 105 4.06 13.96 -13.64
CA ASP A 105 2.90 14.76 -13.23
C ASP A 105 2.93 15.06 -11.71
N ILE A 106 3.39 14.11 -10.89
CA ILE A 106 3.64 14.30 -9.45
C ILE A 106 4.74 15.33 -9.20
N LYS A 107 5.88 15.21 -9.89
CA LYS A 107 7.02 16.12 -9.76
C LYS A 107 6.68 17.54 -10.23
N ASP A 108 5.97 17.67 -11.34
CA ASP A 108 5.55 18.94 -11.94
C ASP A 108 4.55 19.66 -11.04
N TYR A 109 3.56 18.93 -10.49
CA TYR A 109 2.67 19.48 -9.47
C TYR A 109 3.45 20.00 -8.27
N THR A 110 4.32 19.16 -7.71
CA THR A 110 5.13 19.49 -6.53
C THR A 110 5.98 20.75 -6.80
N ALA A 111 6.63 20.84 -7.96
CA ALA A 111 7.45 21.99 -8.35
C ALA A 111 6.63 23.27 -8.46
N SER A 112 5.42 23.18 -9.01
CA SER A 112 4.54 24.34 -9.19
C SER A 112 4.16 25.02 -7.87
N VAL A 113 3.99 24.24 -6.79
CA VAL A 113 3.51 24.73 -5.49
C VAL A 113 4.60 24.89 -4.42
N SER A 114 5.70 24.14 -4.50
CA SER A 114 6.73 24.11 -3.46
C SER A 114 8.08 24.71 -3.87
N GLY A 115 8.33 24.87 -5.18
CA GLY A 115 9.64 25.25 -5.70
C GLY A 115 10.67 24.11 -5.72
N CYS A 116 10.30 22.88 -5.32
CA CYS A 116 11.10 21.67 -5.50
C CYS A 116 10.28 20.53 -6.13
N THR A 117 10.93 19.50 -6.63
CA THR A 117 10.25 18.34 -7.25
C THR A 117 9.96 17.21 -6.26
N SER A 118 10.27 17.40 -4.98
CA SER A 118 10.22 16.37 -3.94
C SER A 118 9.01 16.55 -3.03
N PRO A 119 7.97 15.70 -3.15
CA PRO A 119 6.80 15.79 -2.28
C PRO A 119 7.16 15.37 -0.85
N VAL A 120 6.43 15.93 0.13
CA VAL A 120 6.55 15.55 1.55
C VAL A 120 6.01 14.14 1.75
N GLY A 121 4.92 13.81 1.09
CA GLY A 121 4.43 12.44 1.03
C GLY A 121 3.36 12.23 -0.03
N ILE A 122 3.08 10.95 -0.26
CA ILE A 122 2.11 10.48 -1.24
C ILE A 122 1.26 9.41 -0.56
N ILE A 123 -0.06 9.57 -0.62
CA ILE A 123 -1.00 8.50 -0.29
C ILE A 123 -1.57 7.96 -1.60
N ILE A 124 -1.32 6.70 -1.90
CA ILE A 124 -1.69 6.08 -3.17
C ILE A 124 -2.81 5.06 -2.99
N PHE A 125 -3.75 5.03 -3.94
CA PHE A 125 -4.78 3.99 -4.05
C PHE A 125 -4.70 3.39 -5.44
N GLY A 126 -4.49 2.08 -5.53
CA GLY A 126 -4.42 1.33 -6.79
C GLY A 126 -5.73 0.65 -7.15
N ASP A 127 -5.96 0.43 -8.44
CA ASP A 127 -7.13 -0.31 -8.93
C ASP A 127 -6.86 -1.84 -8.84
N PRO A 128 -7.82 -2.64 -8.33
CA PRO A 128 -7.67 -4.09 -8.16
C PRO A 128 -7.30 -4.87 -9.44
N ARG A 129 -7.51 -4.30 -10.63
CA ARG A 129 -7.21 -4.93 -11.91
C ARG A 129 -5.74 -4.79 -12.34
N VAL A 130 -4.98 -3.94 -11.65
CA VAL A 130 -3.62 -3.56 -12.03
C VAL A 130 -2.62 -4.09 -11.00
N ASP A 131 -1.55 -4.74 -11.46
CA ASP A 131 -0.42 -5.03 -10.57
C ASP A 131 0.35 -3.73 -10.29
N MET A 132 0.19 -3.21 -9.07
CA MET A 132 0.84 -1.97 -8.62
C MET A 132 2.32 -2.14 -8.30
N LYS A 133 2.84 -3.36 -8.16
CA LYS A 133 4.24 -3.60 -7.74
C LYS A 133 5.25 -2.90 -8.66
N PRO A 134 5.17 -3.00 -10.00
CA PRO A 134 6.07 -2.28 -10.90
C PRO A 134 5.92 -0.74 -10.80
N ILE A 135 4.71 -0.24 -10.56
CA ILE A 135 4.44 1.21 -10.44
C ILE A 135 5.10 1.75 -9.15
N ILE A 136 4.94 1.03 -8.03
CA ILE A 136 5.56 1.38 -6.76
C ILE A 136 7.09 1.29 -6.83
N ASP A 137 7.66 0.28 -7.49
CA ASP A 137 9.12 0.19 -7.72
C ASP A 137 9.66 1.45 -8.43
N VAL A 138 8.94 1.94 -9.45
CA VAL A 138 9.33 3.14 -10.21
C VAL A 138 9.17 4.40 -9.36
N LEU A 139 8.11 4.50 -8.53
CA LEU A 139 7.94 5.61 -7.59
C LEU A 139 9.02 5.63 -6.50
N ASP A 140 9.34 4.49 -5.88
CA ASP A 140 10.43 4.35 -4.91
C ASP A 140 11.77 4.79 -5.52
N TYR A 141 12.02 4.40 -6.78
CA TYR A 141 13.19 4.86 -7.51
C TYR A 141 13.22 6.38 -7.74
N ALA A 142 12.07 6.94 -8.14
CA ALA A 142 11.96 8.31 -8.61
C ALA A 142 12.00 9.37 -7.51
N MET A 143 11.54 9.00 -6.32
CA MET A 143 11.33 9.90 -5.20
C MET A 143 12.51 9.83 -4.23
N PRO A 144 12.90 10.96 -3.61
CA PRO A 144 13.95 10.96 -2.59
C PRO A 144 13.52 10.13 -1.38
N GLU A 145 14.49 9.66 -0.58
CA GLU A 145 14.24 8.75 0.55
C GLU A 145 13.31 9.39 1.61
N GLU A 146 13.32 10.71 1.72
CA GLU A 146 12.50 11.48 2.66
C GLU A 146 11.02 11.58 2.23
N THR A 147 10.69 11.29 0.97
CA THR A 147 9.30 11.25 0.53
C THR A 147 8.62 10.00 1.08
N VAL A 148 7.65 10.20 1.96
CA VAL A 148 6.82 9.09 2.46
C VAL A 148 5.85 8.63 1.38
N ILE A 149 5.71 7.30 1.19
CA ILE A 149 4.69 6.73 0.31
C ILE A 149 3.92 5.69 1.12
N VAL A 150 2.62 5.89 1.27
CA VAL A 150 1.74 4.93 1.96
C VAL A 150 0.47 4.72 1.16
N GLY A 151 -0.32 3.70 1.49
CA GLY A 151 -1.65 3.55 0.90
C GLY A 151 -2.12 2.11 0.72
N ASP A 152 -2.99 1.94 -0.26
CA ASP A 152 -3.71 0.71 -0.56
C ASP A 152 -3.44 0.26 -2.01
N GLU A 153 -2.90 -0.94 -2.18
CA GLU A 153 -2.63 -1.54 -3.49
C GLU A 153 -3.91 -1.77 -4.29
N ARG A 154 -5.00 -2.21 -3.65
CA ARG A 154 -6.17 -2.79 -4.34
C ARG A 154 -7.47 -2.24 -3.75
N GLY A 155 -7.72 -0.96 -4.01
CA GLY A 155 -8.93 -0.26 -3.57
C GLY A 155 -9.87 0.13 -4.72
N HIS A 156 -11.18 0.07 -4.50
CA HIS A 156 -12.11 0.77 -5.37
C HIS A 156 -12.20 2.22 -4.94
N PHE A 157 -11.87 3.15 -5.85
CA PHE A 157 -11.88 4.56 -5.53
C PHE A 157 -12.56 5.43 -6.59
N LEU A 158 -13.04 6.57 -6.11
CA LEU A 158 -13.39 7.74 -6.89
C LEU A 158 -12.51 8.90 -6.43
N TYR A 159 -12.26 9.84 -7.32
CA TYR A 159 -11.44 11.00 -6.98
C TYR A 159 -11.95 12.28 -7.63
N ARG A 160 -11.50 13.38 -7.06
CA ARG A 160 -11.54 14.71 -7.63
C ARG A 160 -10.21 15.39 -7.35
N SER A 161 -9.58 15.87 -8.40
CA SER A 161 -8.44 16.79 -8.35
C SER A 161 -8.95 18.23 -8.20
N GLY A 162 -8.15 19.03 -7.49
CA GLY A 162 -8.33 20.48 -7.48
C GLY A 162 -8.07 21.12 -8.85
N ASN A 163 -7.36 20.42 -9.73
CA ASN A 163 -7.19 20.79 -11.13
C ASN A 163 -8.22 20.06 -12.02
N GLU A 164 -9.18 20.81 -12.56
CA GLU A 164 -10.24 20.27 -13.41
C GLU A 164 -9.73 19.53 -14.66
N THR A 165 -8.53 19.83 -15.17
CA THR A 165 -7.97 19.12 -16.33
C THR A 165 -7.54 17.68 -16.01
N ARG A 166 -7.38 17.35 -14.72
CA ARG A 166 -7.06 16.00 -14.24
C ARG A 166 -8.31 15.19 -13.93
N ASN A 167 -9.47 15.83 -13.84
CA ASN A 167 -10.74 15.15 -13.58
C ASN A 167 -11.22 14.46 -14.85
N VAL A 168 -11.21 13.13 -14.83
CA VAL A 168 -11.69 12.32 -15.96
C VAL A 168 -13.20 12.10 -15.83
N SER A 169 -13.93 12.26 -16.94
CA SER A 169 -15.35 11.94 -17.04
C SER A 169 -15.57 10.82 -18.06
N GLY A 170 -16.49 9.89 -17.79
CA GLY A 170 -16.85 8.81 -18.71
C GLY A 170 -16.25 7.44 -18.34
N ARG A 171 -15.90 6.63 -19.36
CA ARG A 171 -15.49 5.22 -19.20
C ARG A 171 -14.01 5.00 -18.83
N THR A 172 -13.19 6.03 -18.89
CA THR A 172 -11.76 5.92 -18.58
C THR A 172 -11.58 5.99 -17.06
N LYS A 173 -11.19 4.86 -16.46
CA LYS A 173 -10.89 4.76 -15.03
C LYS A 173 -9.37 4.80 -14.85
N PRO A 174 -8.84 5.58 -13.89
CA PRO A 174 -7.42 5.54 -13.57
C PRO A 174 -7.01 4.18 -13.01
N ASP A 175 -5.76 3.79 -13.28
CA ASP A 175 -5.12 2.59 -12.71
C ASP A 175 -4.69 2.83 -11.26
N ALA A 176 -4.39 4.08 -10.92
CA ALA A 176 -4.08 4.52 -9.57
C ALA A 176 -4.35 6.01 -9.37
N ILE A 177 -4.45 6.44 -8.13
CA ILE A 177 -4.55 7.86 -7.75
C ILE A 177 -3.55 8.18 -6.64
N ALA A 178 -2.73 9.21 -6.81
CA ALA A 178 -1.81 9.71 -5.81
C ALA A 178 -2.32 11.01 -5.20
N LEU A 179 -2.69 10.98 -3.92
CA LEU A 179 -2.87 12.19 -3.13
C LEU A 179 -1.49 12.72 -2.73
N THR A 180 -1.04 13.77 -3.40
CA THR A 180 0.32 14.29 -3.30
C THR A 180 0.37 15.48 -2.37
N PHE A 181 1.21 15.40 -1.33
CA PHE A 181 1.42 16.46 -0.35
C PHE A 181 2.75 17.17 -0.64
N ALA A 182 2.68 18.46 -0.98
CA ALA A 182 3.85 19.29 -1.28
C ALA A 182 3.92 20.47 -0.31
N ARG A 183 5.13 20.97 0.00
CA ARG A 183 5.26 22.16 0.85
C ARG A 183 4.63 23.35 0.16
N ASP A 184 3.88 24.15 0.90
CA ASP A 184 3.35 25.41 0.38
C ASP A 184 4.45 26.47 0.42
N LYS A 185 4.98 26.86 -0.74
CA LYS A 185 6.00 27.93 -0.84
C LYS A 185 5.47 29.28 -0.37
N ASP A 186 4.14 29.46 -0.39
CA ASP A 186 3.45 30.69 -0.02
C ASP A 186 2.91 30.63 1.42
N LYS A 187 3.34 29.65 2.23
CA LYS A 187 2.90 29.51 3.63
C LYS A 187 3.28 30.74 4.45
N SER A 188 2.40 31.11 5.39
CA SER A 188 2.67 32.20 6.32
C SER A 188 3.82 31.86 7.29
N SER A 189 4.62 32.85 7.69
CA SER A 189 5.81 32.68 8.53
C SER A 189 5.53 32.07 9.91
N GLY A 190 4.31 32.17 10.42
CA GLY A 190 3.89 31.54 11.69
C GLY A 190 3.53 30.05 11.57
N ILE A 191 3.49 29.49 10.35
CA ILE A 191 3.17 28.08 10.11
C ILE A 191 4.48 27.29 10.00
N GLY A 192 4.68 26.41 10.97
CA GLY A 192 5.75 25.43 11.04
C GLY A 192 5.68 24.40 9.91
N ASP A 193 6.53 23.37 9.99
CA ASP A 193 6.53 22.31 8.98
C ASP A 193 5.81 21.07 9.50
N ILE A 194 5.06 20.44 8.61
CA ILE A 194 4.48 19.13 8.86
C ILE A 194 5.44 18.07 8.33
N GLN A 195 5.69 17.08 9.16
CA GLN A 195 6.53 15.93 8.85
C GLN A 195 5.71 14.65 8.96
N PHE A 196 5.95 13.74 8.03
CA PHE A 196 5.36 12.43 7.98
C PHE A 196 6.37 11.38 8.43
N HIS A 197 5.92 10.47 9.29
CA HIS A 197 6.74 9.39 9.83
C HIS A 197 6.03 8.07 9.60
N VAL A 198 6.76 7.06 9.13
CA VAL A 198 6.21 5.73 8.88
C VAL A 198 6.73 4.75 9.92
N ALA A 199 5.83 3.95 10.48
CA ALA A 199 6.17 2.73 11.18
C ALA A 199 5.46 1.54 10.50
N LEU A 200 6.00 0.35 10.69
CA LEU A 200 5.51 -0.89 10.07
C LEU A 200 5.45 -2.00 11.12
N SER A 201 4.34 -2.74 11.14
CA SER A 201 4.27 -4.07 11.75
C SER A 201 4.14 -5.10 10.62
N ASN A 202 5.14 -5.95 10.47
CA ASN A 202 5.08 -7.10 9.57
C ASN A 202 4.26 -8.22 10.20
N GLY A 203 3.75 -9.16 9.39
CA GLY A 203 3.05 -10.33 9.89
C GLY A 203 3.26 -11.59 9.06
N VAL A 204 4.39 -11.65 8.36
CA VAL A 204 4.83 -12.86 7.65
C VAL A 204 6.19 -13.31 8.14
N SER A 205 6.35 -14.63 8.25
CA SER A 205 7.60 -15.30 8.62
C SER A 205 8.17 -16.05 7.42
N ALA A 206 9.49 -15.97 7.21
CA ALA A 206 10.16 -16.70 6.14
C ALA A 206 10.24 -18.19 6.46
N VAL A 207 10.05 -19.04 5.45
CA VAL A 207 10.08 -20.50 5.56
C VAL A 207 10.83 -21.14 4.39
N GLY A 208 11.50 -22.26 4.69
CA GLY A 208 12.19 -23.07 3.69
C GLY A 208 13.43 -22.41 3.08
N PRO A 209 14.04 -23.06 2.08
CA PRO A 209 15.27 -22.59 1.45
C PRO A 209 15.03 -21.45 0.47
N ILE A 210 16.12 -20.82 0.02
CA ILE A 210 16.09 -19.88 -1.10
C ILE A 210 16.06 -20.66 -2.41
N TYR A 211 15.18 -20.23 -3.31
CA TYR A 211 15.02 -20.75 -4.66
C TYR A 211 15.46 -19.73 -5.70
N LYS A 212 15.77 -20.21 -6.90
CA LYS A 212 16.05 -19.41 -8.09
C LYS A 212 15.11 -19.80 -9.21
N ALA A 213 14.38 -18.84 -9.76
CA ALA A 213 13.45 -19.06 -10.86
C ALA A 213 14.20 -19.60 -12.10
N ALA A 214 13.76 -20.74 -12.64
CA ALA A 214 14.42 -21.46 -13.73
C ALA A 214 13.72 -21.22 -15.08
N SER A 215 12.39 -21.26 -15.08
CA SER A 215 11.54 -20.90 -16.22
C SER A 215 10.38 -20.10 -15.70
N VAL A 216 10.03 -19.00 -16.38
CA VAL A 216 8.95 -18.10 -15.98
C VAL A 216 8.05 -17.82 -17.17
N ARG A 217 6.74 -17.92 -16.96
CA ARG A 217 5.68 -17.54 -17.89
C ARG A 217 4.73 -16.59 -17.18
N VAL A 218 4.14 -15.68 -17.94
CA VAL A 218 3.18 -14.70 -17.40
C VAL A 218 1.89 -14.85 -18.16
N ASP A 219 0.80 -15.01 -17.42
CA ASP A 219 -0.56 -14.91 -17.92
C ASP A 219 -1.04 -13.48 -17.65
N ILE A 220 -1.05 -12.66 -18.71
CA ILE A 220 -1.35 -11.22 -18.61
C ILE A 220 -2.81 -10.98 -18.22
N PRO A 221 -3.83 -11.61 -18.85
CA PRO A 221 -5.23 -11.48 -18.44
C PRO A 221 -5.49 -11.69 -16.94
N GLU A 222 -4.86 -12.71 -16.35
CA GLU A 222 -5.07 -13.07 -14.95
C GLU A 222 -4.05 -12.40 -14.00
N ASN A 223 -3.09 -11.63 -14.54
CA ASN A 223 -1.95 -11.10 -13.79
C ASN A 223 -1.25 -12.17 -12.94
N THR A 224 -1.05 -13.38 -13.47
CA THR A 224 -0.38 -14.47 -12.75
C THR A 224 0.96 -14.82 -13.38
N THR A 225 1.90 -15.25 -12.54
CA THR A 225 3.19 -15.77 -12.98
C THR A 225 3.27 -17.26 -12.68
N TRP A 226 3.70 -18.04 -13.67
CA TRP A 226 3.92 -19.49 -13.54
C TRP A 226 5.41 -19.76 -13.63
N LEU A 227 5.96 -20.47 -12.65
CA LEU A 227 7.41 -20.69 -12.60
C LEU A 227 7.81 -22.09 -12.14
N THR A 228 8.93 -22.54 -12.68
CA THR A 228 9.73 -23.63 -12.10
C THR A 228 10.95 -23.03 -11.42
N ALA A 229 11.54 -23.74 -10.48
CA ALA A 229 12.68 -23.21 -9.73
C ALA A 229 13.74 -24.28 -9.43
N ARG A 230 14.91 -23.81 -9.01
CA ARG A 230 15.96 -24.64 -8.43
C ARG A 230 16.23 -24.16 -7.02
N ARG A 231 16.55 -25.05 -6.09
CA ARG A 231 17.08 -24.65 -4.79
C ARG A 231 18.43 -23.98 -5.00
N GLU A 232 18.76 -22.97 -4.17
CA GLU A 232 20.06 -22.33 -4.23
C GLU A 232 21.18 -23.37 -4.01
N GLY A 233 22.16 -23.39 -4.91
CA GLY A 233 23.24 -24.40 -4.91
C GLY A 233 22.89 -25.73 -5.58
N ASP A 234 21.64 -25.96 -5.99
CA ASP A 234 21.22 -27.15 -6.72
C ASP A 234 21.02 -26.86 -8.23
N MET A 235 21.31 -27.86 -9.06
CA MET A 235 21.08 -27.82 -10.51
C MET A 235 19.72 -28.41 -10.90
N ARG A 236 19.09 -29.22 -10.04
CA ARG A 236 17.79 -29.85 -10.31
C ARG A 236 16.68 -28.81 -10.39
N VAL A 237 15.93 -28.83 -11.48
CA VAL A 237 14.70 -28.04 -11.64
C VAL A 237 13.55 -28.80 -10.99
N LEU A 238 12.76 -28.07 -10.21
CA LEU A 238 11.57 -28.52 -9.51
C LEU A 238 10.33 -27.86 -10.14
N ASP A 239 9.29 -28.67 -10.31
CA ASP A 239 7.92 -28.23 -10.63
C ASP A 239 7.21 -27.65 -9.40
N GLY A 240 5.99 -27.15 -9.58
CA GLY A 240 5.26 -26.47 -8.51
C GLY A 240 4.86 -27.40 -7.38
N GLN A 241 4.36 -28.60 -7.70
CA GLN A 241 3.97 -29.59 -6.72
C GLN A 241 5.16 -29.94 -5.82
N ARG A 242 6.32 -30.23 -6.42
CA ARG A 242 7.51 -30.58 -5.64
C ARG A 242 8.01 -29.43 -4.77
N ILE A 243 7.95 -28.20 -5.27
CA ILE A 243 8.31 -27.02 -4.48
C ILE A 243 7.37 -26.89 -3.27
N LEU A 244 6.05 -27.05 -3.47
CA LEU A 244 5.08 -26.93 -2.38
C LEU A 244 5.17 -28.07 -1.37
N ASP A 245 5.34 -29.31 -1.82
CA ASP A 245 5.56 -30.47 -0.94
C ASP A 245 6.76 -30.21 -0.01
N ASP A 246 7.86 -29.72 -0.57
CA ASP A 246 9.07 -29.40 0.19
C ASP A 246 8.83 -28.29 1.24
N ILE A 247 7.91 -27.34 0.98
CA ILE A 247 7.56 -26.28 1.94
C ILE A 247 6.59 -26.78 2.99
N TYR A 248 5.57 -27.56 2.61
CA TYR A 248 4.64 -28.15 3.57
C TYR A 248 5.34 -29.11 4.54
N ASP A 249 6.30 -29.91 4.06
CA ASP A 249 7.13 -30.78 4.91
C ASP A 249 7.90 -29.97 5.99
N GLU A 250 8.41 -28.77 5.65
CA GLU A 250 9.05 -27.87 6.61
C GLU A 250 8.04 -27.26 7.59
N MET A 251 6.78 -27.09 7.16
CA MET A 251 5.70 -26.48 7.92
C MET A 251 4.87 -27.44 8.79
N GLU A 252 4.94 -28.77 8.58
CA GLU A 252 4.17 -29.78 9.32
C GLU A 252 4.36 -29.75 10.86
N ASN A 253 5.31 -28.94 11.36
CA ASN A 253 5.53 -28.68 12.78
C ASN A 253 4.80 -27.42 13.33
N HIS A 254 4.05 -26.69 12.50
CA HIS A 254 3.37 -25.44 12.86
C HIS A 254 1.85 -25.65 12.97
N THR A 255 1.25 -25.10 14.03
CA THR A 255 -0.11 -25.39 14.51
C THR A 255 -1.25 -24.69 13.78
N ASP A 256 -0.98 -23.92 12.73
CA ASP A 256 -2.00 -23.14 12.04
C ASP A 256 -2.61 -23.95 10.88
N GLU A 257 -3.93 -24.11 10.88
CA GLU A 257 -4.67 -24.77 9.80
C GLU A 257 -4.51 -23.93 8.51
N SER A 258 -3.65 -24.38 7.59
CA SER A 258 -3.42 -23.81 6.25
C SER A 258 -3.12 -22.29 6.21
N PRO A 259 -1.90 -21.84 6.58
CA PRO A 259 -1.55 -20.43 6.51
C PRO A 259 -1.43 -19.92 5.07
N ASP A 260 -1.71 -18.63 4.87
CA ASP A 260 -1.54 -17.96 3.58
C ASP A 260 -0.06 -17.94 3.17
N LEU A 261 0.23 -18.51 2.01
CA LEU A 261 1.59 -18.61 1.48
C LEU A 261 1.91 -17.50 0.48
N TYR A 262 3.13 -17.00 0.55
CA TYR A 262 3.69 -15.99 -0.34
C TYR A 262 5.10 -16.40 -0.76
N ILE A 263 5.54 -15.94 -1.93
CA ILE A 263 6.96 -15.90 -2.27
C ILE A 263 7.46 -14.45 -2.21
N GLY A 264 8.53 -14.22 -1.46
CA GLY A 264 9.28 -12.95 -1.47
C GLY A 264 10.37 -13.01 -2.52
N VAL A 265 10.17 -12.29 -3.63
CA VAL A 265 11.07 -12.29 -4.78
C VAL A 265 12.02 -11.10 -4.70
N THR A 266 13.32 -11.36 -4.63
CA THR A 266 14.37 -10.35 -4.67
C THR A 266 14.69 -9.99 -6.12
N LYS A 267 14.31 -8.79 -6.53
CA LYS A 267 14.43 -8.29 -7.91
C LYS A 267 15.58 -7.30 -7.98
N ARG A 268 16.59 -7.62 -8.80
CA ARG A 268 17.69 -6.69 -9.11
C ARG A 268 17.47 -6.11 -10.50
N ARG A 269 17.06 -4.84 -10.59
CA ARG A 269 16.59 -4.20 -11.83
C ARG A 269 17.28 -2.85 -12.06
N LYS A 270 17.45 -2.49 -13.33
CA LYS A 270 17.92 -1.16 -13.74
C LYS A 270 16.70 -0.31 -14.07
N TYR A 271 16.54 0.81 -13.38
CA TYR A 271 15.51 1.78 -13.69
C TYR A 271 16.14 3.02 -14.33
N ARG A 272 15.38 3.66 -15.21
CA ARG A 272 15.73 4.93 -15.84
C ARG A 272 14.46 5.75 -16.00
N ILE A 273 14.44 6.95 -15.45
CA ILE A 273 13.36 7.92 -15.62
C ILE A 273 13.98 9.17 -16.22
N GLU A 274 13.57 9.54 -17.43
CA GLU A 274 14.12 10.67 -18.20
C GLU A 274 15.66 10.82 -18.13
N SER A 275 16.18 12.03 -17.92
CA SER A 275 17.60 12.42 -17.94
C SER A 275 18.42 11.91 -16.75
N ASP A 276 17.82 11.13 -15.84
CA ASP A 276 18.54 10.56 -14.70
C ASP A 276 19.48 9.41 -15.12
N LYS A 277 20.56 9.28 -14.33
CA LYS A 277 21.52 8.17 -14.48
C LYS A 277 20.81 6.86 -14.16
N THR A 278 20.97 5.87 -15.03
CA THR A 278 20.50 4.50 -14.75
C THR A 278 21.14 3.96 -13.48
N ARG A 279 20.32 3.65 -12.46
CA ARG A 279 20.77 3.03 -11.21
C ARG A 279 20.13 1.66 -11.04
N LEU A 280 20.92 0.78 -10.44
CA LEU A 280 20.52 -0.58 -10.13
C LEU A 280 19.88 -0.59 -8.74
N ILE A 281 18.61 -1.01 -8.66
CA ILE A 281 17.89 -1.18 -7.41
C ILE A 281 17.76 -2.67 -7.14
N THR A 282 17.79 -3.01 -5.85
CA THR A 282 17.34 -4.32 -5.36
C THR A 282 16.06 -4.09 -4.59
N SER A 283 14.94 -4.63 -5.06
CA SER A 283 13.65 -4.57 -4.38
C SER A 283 13.18 -5.96 -3.98
N LEU A 284 12.32 -6.03 -2.96
CA LEU A 284 11.64 -7.24 -2.51
C LEU A 284 10.15 -7.06 -2.76
N ALA A 285 9.55 -8.01 -3.47
CA ALA A 285 8.12 -8.03 -3.73
C ALA A 285 7.53 -9.36 -3.26
N LEU A 286 6.44 -9.29 -2.51
CA LEU A 286 5.70 -10.46 -2.02
C LEU A 286 4.58 -10.80 -3.01
N HIS A 287 4.53 -12.07 -3.42
CA HIS A 287 3.58 -12.60 -4.39
C HIS A 287 2.81 -13.75 -3.76
N GLY A 288 1.48 -13.61 -3.61
CA GLY A 288 0.64 -14.67 -3.03
C GLY A 288 0.69 -15.94 -3.87
N VAL A 289 0.87 -17.08 -3.22
CA VAL A 289 0.87 -18.39 -3.85
C VAL A 289 -0.58 -18.80 -4.12
N ILE A 290 -0.87 -19.18 -5.36
CA ILE A 290 -2.20 -19.63 -5.79
C ILE A 290 -2.28 -21.14 -5.63
N GLN A 291 -1.35 -21.86 -6.27
CA GLN A 291 -1.27 -23.32 -6.26
C GLN A 291 0.07 -23.79 -6.86
N GLY A 292 0.30 -25.09 -6.86
CA GLY A 292 1.39 -25.74 -7.58
C GLY A 292 0.92 -27.07 -8.14
N ASP A 293 1.39 -27.41 -9.33
CA ASP A 293 1.12 -28.70 -9.98
C ASP A 293 2.40 -29.34 -10.52
N GLU A 294 2.30 -30.50 -11.18
CA GLU A 294 3.43 -31.22 -11.77
C GLU A 294 4.14 -30.46 -12.92
N GLN A 295 3.78 -29.20 -13.17
CA GLN A 295 4.42 -28.33 -14.17
C GLN A 295 4.97 -27.05 -13.56
N TYR A 296 4.17 -26.29 -12.81
CA TYR A 296 4.50 -24.93 -12.38
C TYR A 296 3.97 -24.60 -10.99
N LEU A 297 4.69 -23.70 -10.31
CA LEU A 297 4.18 -22.91 -9.20
C LEU A 297 3.47 -21.68 -9.76
N TYR A 298 2.24 -21.42 -9.30
CA TYR A 298 1.39 -20.32 -9.74
C TYR A 298 1.34 -19.26 -8.64
N VAL A 299 1.65 -18.01 -8.97
CA VAL A 299 1.65 -16.89 -8.02
C VAL A 299 1.00 -15.65 -8.60
N ASN A 300 0.45 -14.82 -7.72
CA ASN A 300 -0.17 -13.54 -8.05
C ASN A 300 0.88 -12.50 -8.49
N GLY A 301 0.50 -11.65 -9.44
CA GLY A 301 1.32 -10.55 -9.94
C GLY A 301 2.25 -10.95 -11.08
N VAL A 302 2.90 -9.93 -11.63
CA VAL A 302 3.79 -10.04 -12.78
C VAL A 302 5.20 -9.58 -12.40
N ASN A 303 6.10 -9.44 -13.39
CA ASN A 303 7.47 -8.92 -13.21
C ASN A 303 8.46 -9.83 -12.41
N ILE A 304 8.15 -11.11 -12.27
CA ILE A 304 9.15 -12.13 -11.92
C ILE A 304 9.88 -12.55 -13.20
N LYS A 305 11.20 -12.75 -13.13
CA LYS A 305 12.04 -13.13 -14.28
C LYS A 305 12.87 -14.36 -13.96
N THR A 306 13.18 -15.14 -14.99
CA THR A 306 14.16 -16.23 -14.88
C THR A 306 15.47 -15.69 -14.30
N GLY A 307 15.97 -16.38 -13.26
CA GLY A 307 17.17 -16.01 -12.54
C GLY A 307 16.95 -15.16 -11.29
N ASP A 308 15.73 -14.68 -11.04
CA ASP A 308 15.38 -14.06 -9.75
C ASP A 308 15.45 -15.08 -8.61
N TYR A 309 15.82 -14.60 -7.44
CA TYR A 309 15.83 -15.38 -6.21
C TYR A 309 14.54 -15.12 -5.44
N PHE A 310 14.00 -16.16 -4.80
CA PHE A 310 12.84 -16.03 -3.95
C PHE A 310 12.88 -17.00 -2.77
N GLN A 311 12.17 -16.65 -1.71
CA GLN A 311 11.96 -17.51 -0.53
C GLN A 311 10.48 -17.50 -0.18
N PHE A 312 9.99 -18.58 0.44
CA PHE A 312 8.60 -18.63 0.90
C PHE A 312 8.42 -17.87 2.21
N TYR A 313 7.22 -17.35 2.38
CA TYR A 313 6.74 -16.69 3.58
C TYR A 313 5.34 -17.20 3.87
N HIS A 314 4.98 -17.31 5.15
CA HIS A 314 3.63 -17.63 5.57
C HIS A 314 3.12 -16.55 6.53
N SER A 315 1.79 -16.39 6.62
CA SER A 315 1.18 -15.56 7.65
C SER A 315 1.49 -16.13 9.04
N ASP A 316 1.89 -15.26 9.98
CA ASP A 316 2.32 -15.64 11.33
C ASP A 316 1.86 -14.59 12.35
N SER A 317 0.83 -14.95 13.12
CA SER A 317 0.22 -14.05 14.11
C SER A 317 1.15 -13.75 15.29
N ASN A 318 1.98 -14.70 15.71
CA ASN A 318 2.93 -14.52 16.82
C ASN A 318 4.06 -13.57 16.42
N PHE A 319 4.57 -13.72 15.19
CA PHE A 319 5.52 -12.78 14.61
C PHE A 319 4.88 -11.39 14.45
N ALA A 320 3.63 -11.31 13.99
CA ALA A 320 2.91 -10.05 13.85
C ALA A 320 2.71 -9.29 15.18
N LEU A 321 2.43 -10.02 16.27
CA LEU A 321 2.35 -9.45 17.62
C LEU A 321 3.69 -8.89 18.10
N SER A 322 4.78 -9.62 17.81
CA SER A 322 6.13 -9.17 18.14
C SER A 322 6.49 -7.91 17.34
N SER A 323 6.24 -7.91 16.02
CA SER A 323 6.49 -6.78 15.14
C SER A 323 5.60 -5.56 15.48
N SER A 324 4.39 -5.77 16.00
CA SER A 324 3.53 -4.70 16.52
C SER A 324 4.15 -4.00 17.74
N SER A 325 4.89 -4.75 18.57
CA SER A 325 5.65 -4.17 19.69
C SER A 325 6.83 -3.33 19.20
N ASP A 326 7.48 -3.74 18.11
CA ASP A 326 8.53 -2.92 17.46
C ASP A 326 7.96 -1.63 16.87
N ALA A 327 6.79 -1.71 16.21
CA ALA A 327 6.09 -0.52 15.72
C ALA A 327 5.77 0.47 16.84
N TYR A 328 5.33 -0.05 18.01
CA TYR A 328 5.11 0.77 19.22
C TYR A 328 6.40 1.46 19.67
N VAL A 329 7.51 0.73 19.76
CA VAL A 329 8.80 1.31 20.16
C VAL A 329 9.24 2.41 19.19
N ASN A 330 9.09 2.17 17.88
CA ASN A 330 9.46 3.14 16.84
C ASN A 330 8.58 4.40 16.91
N LEU A 331 7.27 4.24 17.03
CA LEU A 331 6.33 5.36 17.18
C LEU A 331 6.62 6.16 18.46
N LYS A 332 6.78 5.49 19.61
CA LYS A 332 7.09 6.14 20.89
C LYS A 332 8.44 6.87 20.89
N SER A 333 9.38 6.45 20.03
CA SER A 333 10.67 7.12 19.88
C SER A 333 10.57 8.48 19.18
N LEU A 334 9.44 8.80 18.54
CA LEU A 334 9.19 10.10 17.90
C LEU A 334 9.13 11.19 18.98
N LYS A 335 10.24 11.90 19.16
CA LYS A 335 10.34 13.10 20.03
C LYS A 335 9.75 14.33 19.34
N LYS A 336 8.52 14.21 18.87
CA LYS A 336 7.81 15.20 18.05
C LYS A 336 6.38 15.35 18.56
N GLU A 337 5.81 16.53 18.33
CA GLU A 337 4.39 16.76 18.60
C GLU A 337 3.56 16.14 17.47
N VAL A 338 3.10 14.90 17.69
CA VAL A 338 2.21 14.18 16.78
C VAL A 338 0.79 14.68 16.98
N PHE A 339 0.14 15.12 15.91
CA PHE A 339 -1.21 15.69 15.95
C PHE A 339 -2.27 14.80 15.29
N GLY A 340 -1.86 13.77 14.56
CA GLY A 340 -2.77 12.83 13.94
C GLY A 340 -2.02 11.65 13.30
N GLY A 341 -2.75 10.61 12.95
CA GLY A 341 -2.21 9.50 12.19
C GLY A 341 -3.20 8.87 11.23
N LEU A 342 -2.67 8.18 10.22
CA LEU A 342 -3.40 7.25 9.37
C LEU A 342 -2.85 5.83 9.56
N ILE A 343 -3.72 4.83 9.43
CA ILE A 343 -3.36 3.41 9.53
C ILE A 343 -3.91 2.64 8.32
N PHE A 344 -3.07 1.79 7.74
CA PHE A 344 -3.39 0.87 6.65
C PHE A 344 -3.03 -0.53 7.12
N ALA A 345 -4.04 -1.32 7.48
CA ALA A 345 -3.85 -2.67 8.00
C ALA A 345 -4.34 -3.72 7.01
N CYS A 346 -3.67 -4.87 6.95
CA CYS A 346 -4.09 -5.93 6.04
C CYS A 346 -5.49 -6.46 6.38
N CYS A 347 -6.33 -6.67 5.38
CA CYS A 347 -7.63 -7.30 5.54
C CYS A 347 -7.55 -8.74 6.09
N GLY A 348 -6.40 -9.41 5.99
CA GLY A 348 -6.14 -10.70 6.63
C GLY A 348 -5.81 -10.64 8.13
N ARG A 349 -5.58 -9.44 8.71
CA ARG A 349 -5.30 -9.25 10.15
C ARG A 349 -6.58 -9.05 10.98
N GLY A 350 -6.49 -8.47 12.18
CA GLY A 350 -7.64 -8.22 13.06
C GLY A 350 -7.96 -9.40 13.99
N GLU A 351 -9.19 -9.44 14.51
CA GLU A 351 -9.56 -10.36 15.60
C GLU A 351 -9.38 -11.83 15.25
N SER A 352 -9.75 -12.26 14.03
CA SER A 352 -9.57 -13.65 13.59
C SER A 352 -8.10 -14.06 13.52
N PHE A 353 -7.22 -13.14 13.14
CA PHE A 353 -5.78 -13.38 13.03
C PHE A 353 -5.06 -13.34 14.39
N PHE A 354 -5.49 -12.47 15.30
CA PHE A 354 -4.84 -12.27 16.60
C PHE A 354 -5.53 -12.94 17.79
N GLY A 355 -6.75 -13.44 17.61
CA GLY A 355 -7.62 -13.92 18.68
C GLY A 355 -8.12 -12.81 19.63
N ARG A 356 -7.94 -11.52 19.27
CA ARG A 356 -8.36 -10.36 20.07
C ARG A 356 -8.55 -9.12 19.20
N CYS A 357 -9.50 -8.25 19.57
CA CYS A 357 -9.77 -7.01 18.85
C CYS A 357 -8.69 -5.94 19.09
N ASN A 358 -8.67 -4.92 18.22
CA ASN A 358 -7.93 -3.67 18.40
C ASN A 358 -6.41 -3.82 18.54
N VAL A 359 -5.82 -4.83 17.89
CA VAL A 359 -4.36 -5.08 17.95
C VAL A 359 -3.60 -4.13 17.05
N ASP A 360 -4.10 -3.89 15.85
CA ASP A 360 -3.38 -3.11 14.84
C ASP A 360 -3.36 -1.62 15.19
N SER A 361 -4.36 -1.10 15.88
CA SER A 361 -4.40 0.31 16.31
C SER A 361 -3.63 0.59 17.59
N SER A 362 -3.38 -0.42 18.43
CA SER A 362 -2.79 -0.25 19.75
C SER A 362 -1.40 0.41 19.73
N PRO A 363 -0.46 0.05 18.81
CA PRO A 363 0.86 0.65 18.79
C PRO A 363 0.85 2.18 18.64
N PHE A 364 -0.09 2.73 17.87
CA PHE A 364 -0.24 4.17 17.72
C PHE A 364 -0.97 4.81 18.89
N LEU A 365 -2.11 4.24 19.31
CA LEU A 365 -2.94 4.80 20.38
C LEU A 365 -2.20 4.84 21.72
N ASP A 366 -1.40 3.81 22.00
CA ASP A 366 -0.60 3.73 23.23
C ASP A 366 0.63 4.65 23.17
N SER A 367 1.16 4.91 21.96
CA SER A 367 2.27 5.85 21.76
C SER A 367 1.82 7.31 21.86
N PHE A 368 0.61 7.62 21.38
CA PHE A 368 0.06 8.97 21.32
C PHE A 368 -1.36 9.04 21.89
N PRO A 369 -1.54 8.91 23.23
CA PRO A 369 -2.86 8.95 23.84
C PRO A 369 -3.62 10.24 23.51
N GLY A 370 -4.86 10.09 23.03
CA GLY A 370 -5.74 11.21 22.68
C GLY A 370 -5.52 11.80 21.28
N VAL A 371 -4.46 11.40 20.57
CA VAL A 371 -4.23 11.83 19.18
C VAL A 371 -5.22 11.11 18.25
N PRO A 372 -5.87 11.82 17.30
CA PRO A 372 -6.75 11.20 16.32
C PRO A 372 -6.02 10.21 15.42
N LEU A 373 -6.62 9.03 15.25
CA LEU A 373 -6.18 8.00 14.30
C LEU A 373 -7.39 7.57 13.48
N ALA A 374 -7.21 7.45 12.18
CA ALA A 374 -8.20 6.92 11.24
C ALA A 374 -7.54 6.01 10.23
N GLY A 375 -8.26 5.04 9.70
CA GLY A 375 -7.65 4.12 8.74
C GLY A 375 -8.60 3.06 8.23
N ILE A 376 -8.00 2.13 7.48
CA ILE A 376 -8.71 1.09 6.76
C ILE A 376 -8.04 -0.26 6.93
N PHE A 377 -8.87 -1.30 6.82
CA PHE A 377 -8.39 -2.60 6.41
C PHE A 377 -8.35 -2.66 4.88
N CYS A 378 -7.17 -2.87 4.31
CA CYS A 378 -6.90 -2.84 2.87
C CYS A 378 -6.21 -4.12 2.37
N CYS A 379 -6.05 -4.22 1.06
CA CYS A 379 -5.54 -5.41 0.38
C CYS A 379 -4.20 -5.08 -0.29
N GLY A 380 -3.10 -5.21 0.46
CA GLY A 380 -1.74 -4.88 -0.02
C GLY A 380 -1.32 -3.52 0.50
N GLU A 381 -0.67 -3.51 1.65
CA GLU A 381 -0.33 -2.28 2.36
C GLU A 381 0.91 -1.65 1.72
N ILE A 382 0.79 -0.40 1.30
CA ILE A 382 1.92 0.36 0.77
C ILE A 382 2.55 1.11 1.93
N GLY A 383 3.86 0.92 2.11
CA GLY A 383 4.61 1.50 3.21
C GLY A 383 6.07 1.72 2.84
N ARG A 384 6.42 2.97 2.58
CA ARG A 384 7.77 3.46 2.35
C ARG A 384 8.04 4.66 3.26
N GLY A 385 9.09 4.56 4.07
CA GLY A 385 9.61 5.64 4.89
C GLY A 385 11.09 5.45 5.17
N SER A 386 11.70 6.36 5.93
CA SER A 386 13.12 6.25 6.29
C SER A 386 13.38 4.93 7.04
N SER A 387 14.36 4.15 6.57
CA SER A 387 14.76 2.83 7.10
C SER A 387 15.03 2.83 8.63
N SER A 388 15.27 3.99 9.26
CA SER A 388 15.44 4.10 10.71
C SER A 388 14.21 3.76 11.57
N LEU A 389 12.99 3.79 11.01
CA LEU A 389 11.73 3.50 11.72
C LEU A 389 11.01 2.23 11.22
N ILE A 390 11.53 1.64 10.15
CA ILE A 390 11.09 0.36 9.59
C ILE A 390 12.22 -0.61 9.93
N GLY A 391 12.09 -1.35 11.04
CA GLY A 391 13.16 -2.16 11.60
C GLY A 391 13.69 -3.21 10.63
N GLU A 392 14.66 -2.85 9.80
CA GLU A 392 15.40 -3.78 8.97
C GLU A 392 16.53 -4.38 9.80
N SER A 393 16.21 -5.41 10.59
CA SER A 393 17.21 -6.24 11.24
C SER A 393 17.90 -7.13 10.21
N ASN A 394 18.76 -6.55 9.35
CA ASN A 394 19.98 -7.15 8.82
C ASN A 394 20.72 -6.15 7.91
N LYS A 395 21.88 -5.70 8.40
CA LYS A 395 22.81 -4.80 7.68
C LYS A 395 23.61 -5.57 6.62
N GLU A 396 22.96 -5.89 5.50
CA GLU A 396 23.62 -6.16 4.22
C GLU A 396 22.66 -5.77 3.08
N LYS A 397 22.82 -4.54 2.54
CA LYS A 397 22.08 -4.01 1.38
C LYS A 397 20.63 -4.51 1.30
N SER A 398 19.81 -4.16 2.29
CA SER A 398 18.40 -4.54 2.35
C SER A 398 17.70 -4.21 1.03
N ALA A 399 17.00 -5.19 0.49
CA ALA A 399 16.17 -4.98 -0.68
C ALA A 399 14.99 -4.09 -0.27
N HIS A 400 14.73 -3.03 -1.04
CA HIS A 400 13.63 -2.11 -0.74
C HIS A 400 12.28 -2.84 -0.86
N CYS A 401 11.49 -2.86 0.20
CA CYS A 401 10.14 -3.41 0.21
C CYS A 401 9.14 -2.32 0.53
N CYS A 402 8.37 -1.88 -0.47
CA CYS A 402 7.38 -0.81 -0.30
C CYS A 402 5.94 -1.33 -0.27
N MET A 403 5.75 -2.63 -0.51
CA MET A 403 4.45 -3.28 -0.55
C MET A 403 4.49 -4.55 0.29
N HIS A 404 3.58 -4.61 1.25
CA HIS A 404 3.61 -5.57 2.34
C HIS A 404 2.32 -6.40 2.32
N VAL A 405 2.37 -7.56 2.98
CA VAL A 405 1.22 -8.47 3.14
C VAL A 405 1.14 -8.89 4.60
N PHE A 406 -0.06 -9.14 5.10
CA PHE A 406 -0.29 -9.39 6.54
C PHE A 406 0.38 -8.34 7.43
N SER A 407 0.46 -7.09 6.98
CA SER A 407 1.18 -6.02 7.68
C SER A 407 0.24 -4.91 8.16
N THR A 408 0.80 -3.95 8.89
CA THR A 408 0.14 -2.70 9.24
C THR A 408 1.12 -1.56 9.10
N VAL A 409 0.75 -0.57 8.28
CA VAL A 409 1.52 0.65 8.04
C VAL A 409 0.87 1.80 8.81
N TYR A 410 1.68 2.50 9.58
CA TYR A 410 1.27 3.69 10.34
C TYR A 410 1.90 4.92 9.72
N LEU A 411 1.10 5.93 9.42
CA LEU A 411 1.55 7.26 9.05
C LEU A 411 1.29 8.21 10.22
N ALA A 412 2.32 8.56 10.98
CA ALA A 412 2.23 9.59 12.02
C ALA A 412 2.54 10.97 11.43
N MET A 413 1.69 11.96 11.74
CA MET A 413 1.86 13.34 11.29
C MET A 413 2.24 14.21 12.47
N SER A 414 3.38 14.89 12.36
CA SER A 414 3.90 15.75 13.42
C SER A 414 4.13 17.17 12.94
N TYR A 415 4.14 18.11 13.87
CA TYR A 415 4.48 19.50 13.62
C TYR A 415 5.89 19.83 14.14
N THR A 416 6.63 20.65 13.40
CA THR A 416 7.80 21.36 13.94
C THR A 416 7.44 22.81 14.13
N SER A 417 7.65 23.33 15.34
CA SER A 417 7.39 24.74 15.64
C SER A 417 8.14 25.65 14.68
N ALA A 418 7.48 26.72 14.23
CA ALA A 418 8.16 27.78 13.50
C ALA A 418 9.30 28.29 14.39
N CYS A 419 10.52 28.34 13.83
CA CYS A 419 11.63 28.99 14.52
C CYS A 419 11.28 30.48 14.57
N LEU A 420 10.96 31.00 15.75
CA LEU A 420 10.92 32.44 15.96
C LEU A 420 12.37 32.91 15.87
N GLU A 421 12.78 33.42 14.70
CA GLU A 421 14.02 34.18 14.61
C GLU A 421 13.95 35.30 15.66
N CYS A 422 14.84 35.22 16.65
CA CYS A 422 14.99 36.16 17.75
C CYS A 422 15.78 37.39 17.31
#